data_AF-A0A9W6XE79-F1
#
_entry.id   AF-A0A9W6XE79-F1
#
_cell.length_a   1.000
_cell.length_b   1.000
_cell.length_c   1.000
_cell.angle_alpha   90.00
_cell.angle_beta   90.00
_cell.angle_gamma   90.00
#
_symmetry.space_group_name_H-M   'P 1'
#
loop_
_entity.id
_entity.type
_entity.pdbx_description
1 polymer ?
#
loop_
_entity_poly.entity_id
_entity_poly.type
_entity_poly.pdbx_seq_one_letter_code
_entity_poly.pdbx_strand_id
1 'polypeptide(L)' 'MILCSSIHDLTSNYSNSKAMMQNLAITMDKAYDMFSHGAYLHQYERFGVDRAFFQEAFLRIDQITQNYASL' A
#
# COMPACT_ATOMS: atom_id res chain seq x y z
N MET A 1 6.16 46.58 -14.93
CA MET A 1 4.96 45.75 -14.67
C MET A 1 4.96 44.63 -15.70
N ILE A 2 5.54 43.48 -15.37
CA ILE A 2 5.30 42.22 -16.09
C ILE A 2 4.97 41.22 -15.00
N LEU A 3 3.70 40.83 -14.99
CA LEU A 3 3.09 39.93 -14.02
C LEU A 3 3.51 38.49 -14.33
N CYS A 4 3.75 37.73 -13.26
CA CYS A 4 3.51 36.29 -13.14
C CYS A 4 4.42 35.33 -13.93
N SER A 5 5.45 34.82 -13.26
CA SER A 5 6.19 33.60 -13.66
C SER A 5 6.34 32.64 -12.46
N SER A 6 5.25 32.34 -11.76
CA SER A 6 5.25 31.37 -10.65
C SER A 6 3.95 30.58 -10.58
N ILE A 7 3.65 29.81 -11.64
CA ILE A 7 2.61 28.76 -11.62
C ILE A 7 3.15 27.49 -12.30
N HIS A 8 4.37 27.04 -11.99
CA HIS A 8 4.90 25.78 -12.53
C HIS A 8 4.89 24.59 -11.55
N ASP A 9 4.57 24.80 -10.27
CA ASP A 9 4.63 23.72 -9.26
C ASP A 9 3.27 23.11 -8.86
N LEU A 10 2.25 23.17 -9.72
CA LEU A 10 0.92 22.63 -9.43
C LEU A 10 0.39 21.62 -10.47
N THR A 11 1.27 20.98 -11.24
CA THR A 11 0.84 19.88 -12.12
C THR A 11 1.03 18.54 -11.41
N SER A 12 -0.05 18.05 -10.78
CA SER A 12 -0.10 16.69 -10.26
C SER A 12 -0.18 15.69 -11.43
N ASN A 13 0.87 14.89 -11.62
CA ASN A 13 0.90 13.81 -12.59
C ASN A 13 0.48 12.50 -11.90
N TYR A 14 -0.65 11.93 -12.33
CA TYR A 14 -1.12 10.63 -11.87
C TYR A 14 -0.75 9.56 -12.89
N SER A 15 0.12 8.63 -12.51
CA SER A 15 0.57 7.53 -13.38
C SER A 15 0.18 6.18 -12.76
N ASN A 16 -0.56 5.37 -13.52
CA ASN A 16 -0.80 3.97 -13.19
C ASN A 16 0.31 3.12 -13.82
N SER A 17 1.31 2.77 -13.01
CA SER A 17 2.47 2.00 -13.49
C SER A 17 2.93 0.97 -12.46
N LYS A 18 3.76 0.03 -12.92
CA LYS A 18 4.38 -0.98 -12.04
C LYS A 18 5.44 -0.41 -11.08
N ALA A 19 5.76 0.89 -11.16
CA ALA A 19 6.78 1.51 -10.32
C ALA A 19 6.46 1.39 -8.81
N MET A 20 5.17 1.32 -8.44
CA MET A 20 4.75 1.16 -7.05
C MET A 20 4.86 -0.28 -6.52
N MET A 21 5.00 -1.28 -7.41
CA MET A 21 4.94 -2.71 -7.03
C MET A 21 6.08 -3.10 -6.08
N GLN A 22 7.29 -2.56 -6.28
CA GLN A 22 8.42 -2.85 -5.40
C GLN A 22 8.17 -2.34 -3.97
N ASN A 23 7.63 -1.12 -3.83
CA ASN A 23 7.31 -0.56 -2.52
C ASN A 23 6.17 -1.33 -1.83
N LEU A 24 5.18 -1.78 -2.60
CA LEU A 24 4.09 -2.60 -2.10
C LEU A 24 4.61 -3.95 -1.58
N ALA A 25 5.48 -4.63 -2.32
CA ALA A 25 6.09 -5.90 -1.92
C ALA A 25 6.86 -5.78 -0.59
N ILE A 26 7.76 -4.77 -0.49
CA ILE A 26 8.53 -4.54 0.74
C ILE A 26 7.62 -4.24 1.95
N THR A 27 6.54 -3.48 1.73
CA THR A 27 5.58 -3.17 2.78
C THR A 27 4.81 -4.42 3.21
N MET A 28 4.46 -5.27 2.25
CA MET A 28 3.75 -6.52 2.50
C MET A 28 4.61 -7.50 3.29
N ASP A 29 5.90 -7.64 2.96
CA ASP A 29 6.85 -8.49 3.70
C ASP A 29 6.93 -8.07 5.17
N LYS A 30 7.05 -6.77 5.44
CA LYS A 30 7.08 -6.22 6.80
C LYS A 30 5.77 -6.47 7.54
N ALA A 31 4.64 -6.23 6.87
CA ALA A 31 3.33 -6.45 7.47
C ALA A 31 3.10 -7.93 7.82
N TYR A 32 3.54 -8.84 6.94
CA TYR A 32 3.46 -10.28 7.18
C TYR A 32 4.38 -10.71 8.34
N ASP A 33 5.62 -10.20 8.38
CA ASP A 33 6.55 -10.46 9.47
C ASP A 33 5.96 -10.04 10.83
N MET A 34 5.43 -8.81 10.92
CA MET A 34 4.77 -8.30 12.12
C MET A 34 3.54 -9.14 12.51
N PHE A 35 2.71 -9.51 11.53
CA PHE A 35 1.53 -10.36 11.74
C PHE A 35 1.92 -11.75 12.26
N SER A 36 2.96 -12.36 11.68
CA SER A 36 3.42 -13.71 12.06
C SER A 36 3.93 -13.76 13.50
N HIS A 37 4.55 -12.69 13.97
CA HIS A 37 4.99 -12.52 15.36
C HIS A 37 3.87 -12.08 16.31
N GLY A 38 2.66 -11.86 15.80
CA GLY A 38 1.52 -11.37 16.58
C GLY A 38 1.68 -9.93 17.08
N ALA A 39 2.57 -9.15 16.46
CA ALA A 39 2.81 -7.77 16.85
C ALA A 39 1.57 -6.91 16.61
N TYR A 40 1.19 -6.12 17.62
CA TYR A 40 0.08 -5.18 17.61
C TYR A 40 -1.33 -5.76 17.38
N LEU A 41 -1.52 -7.07 17.14
CA LEU A 41 -2.83 -7.67 16.82
C LEU A 41 -3.90 -7.38 17.86
N HIS A 42 -3.55 -7.42 19.15
CA HIS A 42 -4.47 -7.10 20.25
C HIS A 42 -5.05 -5.68 20.16
N GLN A 43 -4.34 -4.74 19.54
CA GLN A 43 -4.83 -3.36 19.35
C GLN A 43 -5.93 -3.32 18.30
N TYR A 44 -5.84 -4.18 17.28
CA TYR A 44 -6.83 -4.32 16.21
C TYR A 44 -8.04 -5.13 16.68
N GLU A 45 -7.83 -6.20 17.45
CA GLU A 45 -8.90 -7.00 18.06
C GLU A 45 -9.83 -6.16 18.93
N ARG A 46 -9.29 -5.13 19.63
CA ARG A 46 -10.09 -4.16 20.41
C ARG A 46 -11.14 -3.43 19.56
N PHE A 47 -10.92 -3.29 18.27
CA PHE A 47 -11.84 -2.66 17.32
C PHE A 47 -12.59 -3.68 16.44
N GLY A 48 -12.58 -4.96 16.82
CA GLY A 48 -13.28 -6.02 16.10
C GLY A 48 -12.58 -6.50 14.83
N VAL A 49 -11.31 -6.16 14.64
CA VAL A 49 -10.50 -6.66 13.53
C VAL A 49 -9.77 -7.91 13.99
N ASP A 50 -10.13 -9.05 13.42
CA ASP A 50 -9.57 -10.35 13.76
C ASP A 50 -8.43 -10.76 12.81
N ARG A 51 -7.83 -11.93 13.08
CA ARG A 51 -6.75 -12.48 12.24
C ARG A 51 -7.22 -12.85 10.84
N ALA A 52 -8.48 -13.24 10.67
CA ALA A 52 -9.03 -13.62 9.37
C ALA A 52 -9.07 -12.41 8.43
N PHE A 53 -9.38 -11.22 8.95
CA PHE A 53 -9.30 -9.97 8.20
C PHE A 53 -7.90 -9.72 7.62
N PHE A 54 -6.84 -9.89 8.42
CA PHE A 54 -5.46 -9.72 7.94
C PHE A 54 -5.10 -10.75 6.86
N GLN A 55 -5.49 -12.01 7.06
CA GLN A 55 -5.26 -13.07 6.08
C GLN A 55 -5.94 -12.77 4.74
N GLU A 56 -7.20 -12.32 4.78
CA GLU A 56 -7.92 -11.90 3.58
C GLU A 56 -7.25 -10.68 2.92
N ALA A 57 -6.79 -9.70 3.70
CA ALA A 57 -6.08 -8.54 3.18
C ALA A 57 -4.77 -8.95 2.48
N PHE A 58 -3.98 -9.85 3.06
CA PHE A 58 -2.77 -10.37 2.43
C PHE A 58 -3.08 -11.07 1.10
N LEU A 59 -4.11 -11.92 1.06
CA LEU A 59 -4.52 -12.59 -0.18
C LEU A 59 -4.92 -11.59 -1.28
N ARG A 60 -5.68 -10.54 -0.92
CA ARG A 60 -6.08 -9.50 -1.88
C ARG A 60 -4.89 -8.71 -2.42
N ILE A 61 -3.90 -8.38 -1.58
CA ILE A 61 -2.71 -7.65 -2.03
C ILE A 61 -1.82 -8.53 -2.92
N ASP A 62 -1.71 -9.83 -2.61
CA ASP A 62 -0.98 -10.77 -3.46
C ASP A 62 -1.64 -10.87 -4.85
N GLN A 63 -2.96 -10.97 -4.91
CA GLN A 63 -3.72 -10.95 -6.17
C GLN A 63 -3.47 -9.65 -6.97
N ILE A 64 -3.45 -8.49 -6.32
CA ILE A 64 -3.14 -7.21 -6.99
C ILE A 64 -1.73 -7.26 -7.59
N THR A 65 -0.75 -7.76 -6.83
CA THR A 65 0.64 -7.88 -7.29
C THR A 65 0.74 -8.81 -8.50
N GLN A 66 0.05 -9.96 -8.47
CA GLN A 66 -0.02 -10.89 -9.60
C GLN A 66 -0.68 -10.26 -10.83
N ASN A 67 -1.77 -9.51 -10.64
CA ASN A 67 -2.45 -8.81 -11.72
C ASN A 67 -1.52 -7.79 -12.40
N TYR A 68 -0.84 -6.94 -11.62
CA TYR A 68 0.13 -5.98 -12.16
C TYR A 68 1.37 -6.65 -12.75
N ALA A 69 1.77 -7.82 -12.26
CA ALA A 69 2.84 -8.60 -12.88
C ALA A 69 2.44 -9.08 -14.29
N SER A 70 1.17 -9.48 -14.46
CA SER A 70 0.61 -10.00 -15.72
C SER A 70 0.24 -8.95 -16.80
N LEU A 71 0.19 -7.66 -16.45
CA LEU A 71 -0.05 -6.54 -17.38
C LEU A 71 1.17 -6.20 -18.24
#